data_AF-A0A946Q6V5-F1
#
_entry.id   AF-A0A946Q6V5-F1
#
_cell.length_a   1.000
_cell.length_b   1.000
_cell.length_c   1.000
_cell.angle_alpha   90.00
_cell.angle_beta   90.00
_cell.angle_gamma   90.00
#
_symmetry.space_group_name_H-M   'P 1'
#
loop_
_entity.id
_entity.type
_entity.pdbx_description
1 polymer ?
#
loop_
_entity_poly.entity_id
_entity_poly.type
_entity_poly.pdbx_seq_one_letter_code
_entity_poly.pdbx_strand_id
1 'polypeptide(L)'
;MTYPNSIKIVDLMMGIPVSETNQEWYDSFLPLLKDNESIQQFKMPAQYLFRDIPQLEVTDDYVAFLVGEMDKYNIDVSLVGYFEGSEAAISAKDNFPDRFIFDFPVDPNHGMDAVRAIRRAHAEFGIRAVSVFPCGCNPQVPINDRRMWLIYGVCCELDLP
;
A
#
# COMPACT_ATOMS: atom_id res chain seq x y z
N MET A 1 -18.26 -17.69 -12.31
CA MET A 1 -16.97 -18.07 -12.91
C MET A 1 -16.34 -19.11 -12.00
N THR A 2 -15.87 -20.23 -12.53
CA THR A 2 -15.09 -21.22 -11.77
C THR A 2 -13.62 -20.80 -11.81
N TYR A 3 -13.04 -20.47 -10.65
CA TYR A 3 -11.63 -20.14 -10.55
C TYR A 3 -10.77 -21.42 -10.60
N PRO A 4 -9.56 -21.39 -11.19
CA PRO A 4 -8.65 -22.53 -11.13
C PRO A 4 -8.18 -22.78 -9.70
N ASN A 5 -8.44 -23.97 -9.15
CA ASN A 5 -8.02 -24.32 -7.79
C ASN A 5 -6.57 -24.83 -7.70
N SER A 6 -5.94 -25.11 -8.83
CA SER A 6 -4.58 -25.69 -8.90
C SER A 6 -3.48 -24.66 -9.11
N ILE A 7 -3.83 -23.40 -9.40
CA ILE A 7 -2.90 -22.30 -9.60
C ILE A 7 -3.22 -21.28 -8.53
N LYS A 8 -2.23 -20.94 -7.70
CA LYS A 8 -2.43 -19.94 -6.66
C LYS A 8 -2.22 -18.53 -7.19
N ILE A 9 -2.89 -17.56 -6.57
CA ILE A 9 -2.93 -16.16 -7.01
C ILE A 9 -1.75 -15.39 -6.40
N VAL A 10 -1.17 -14.47 -7.19
CA VAL A 10 -0.31 -13.40 -6.69
C VAL A 10 -1.10 -12.10 -6.76
N ASP A 11 -1.35 -11.48 -5.60
CA ASP A 11 -2.02 -10.18 -5.53
C ASP A 11 -0.96 -9.08 -5.44
N LEU A 12 -1.09 -8.02 -6.25
CA LEU A 12 -0.12 -6.93 -6.33
C LEU A 12 -0.66 -5.61 -5.73
N MET A 13 -1.82 -5.64 -5.08
CA MET A 13 -2.48 -4.45 -4.55
C MET A 13 -3.20 -4.77 -3.23
N MET A 14 -2.48 -5.40 -2.31
CA MET A 14 -3.02 -5.79 -1.01
C MET A 14 -2.65 -4.76 0.08
N GLY A 15 -3.59 -4.49 0.99
CA GLY A 15 -3.35 -3.68 2.17
C GLY A 15 -3.50 -4.53 3.43
N ILE A 16 -2.54 -4.44 4.36
CA ILE A 16 -2.73 -4.97 5.70
C ILE A 16 -3.67 -4.02 6.44
N PRO A 17 -4.82 -4.49 6.95
CA PRO A 17 -5.71 -3.63 7.72
C PRO A 17 -5.01 -3.09 8.97
N VAL A 18 -5.32 -1.84 9.30
CA VAL A 18 -4.84 -1.17 10.52
C VAL A 18 -5.95 -1.02 11.56
N SER A 19 -7.22 -1.11 11.12
CA SER A 19 -8.40 -1.07 11.97
C SER A 19 -9.58 -1.78 11.32
N GLU A 20 -10.69 -1.88 12.04
CA GLU A 20 -11.94 -2.51 11.55
C GLU A 20 -12.53 -1.76 10.33
N THR A 21 -12.15 -0.49 10.13
CA THR A 21 -12.67 0.38 9.08
C THR A 21 -11.64 0.85 8.06
N ASN A 22 -10.34 0.83 8.40
CA ASN A 22 -9.24 1.39 7.61
C ASN A 22 -9.44 2.85 7.17
N GLN A 23 -10.25 3.63 7.89
CA GLN A 23 -10.51 5.03 7.53
C GLN A 23 -9.24 5.90 7.61
N GLU A 24 -8.29 5.52 8.47
CA GLU A 24 -7.03 6.21 8.71
C GLU A 24 -6.20 6.38 7.42
N TRP A 25 -6.35 5.46 6.45
CA TRP A 25 -5.68 5.57 5.15
C TRP A 25 -6.16 6.78 4.34
N TYR A 26 -7.41 7.21 4.52
CA TYR A 26 -8.01 8.29 3.75
C TYR A 26 -7.73 9.69 4.29
N ASP A 27 -7.27 9.80 5.54
CA ASP A 27 -6.94 11.09 6.17
C ASP A 27 -5.93 11.89 5.34
N SER A 28 -4.98 11.19 4.72
CA SER A 28 -3.97 11.77 3.83
C SER A 28 -4.56 12.48 2.61
N PHE A 29 -5.75 12.09 2.17
CA PHE A 29 -6.41 12.67 1.00
C PHE A 29 -7.32 13.83 1.35
N LEU A 30 -7.69 14.05 2.62
CA LEU A 30 -8.61 15.12 3.03
C LEU A 30 -8.26 16.50 2.44
N PRO A 31 -6.97 16.93 2.40
CA PRO A 31 -6.60 18.22 1.80
C PRO A 31 -6.82 18.32 0.27
N LEU A 32 -6.98 17.19 -0.42
CA LEU A 32 -7.19 17.10 -1.86
C LEU A 32 -8.67 17.11 -2.25
N LEU A 33 -9.57 16.79 -1.31
CA LEU A 33 -11.01 16.73 -1.54
C LEU A 33 -11.59 18.14 -1.68
N LYS A 34 -12.52 18.30 -2.63
CA LYS A 34 -13.12 19.62 -2.96
C LYS A 34 -14.60 19.70 -2.63
N ASP A 35 -15.29 18.57 -2.50
CA ASP A 35 -16.70 18.50 -2.17
C ASP A 35 -16.89 18.30 -0.66
N ASN A 36 -17.93 18.95 -0.11
CA ASN A 36 -18.19 18.93 1.34
C ASN A 36 -18.63 17.54 1.82
N GLU A 37 -19.32 16.78 0.98
CA GLU A 37 -19.82 15.44 1.29
C GLU A 37 -18.68 14.47 1.56
N SER A 38 -17.64 14.43 0.71
CA SER A 38 -16.47 13.58 0.93
C SER A 38 -15.65 13.98 2.15
N ILE A 39 -15.68 15.26 2.53
CA ILE A 39 -14.96 15.77 3.71
C ILE A 39 -15.71 15.46 5.02
N GLN A 40 -17.04 15.58 5.03
CA GLN A 40 -17.82 15.60 6.27
C GLN A 40 -18.66 14.35 6.50
N GLN A 41 -18.99 13.59 5.46
CA GLN A 41 -20.01 12.54 5.54
C GLN A 41 -19.51 11.17 5.10
N PHE A 42 -18.52 11.10 4.20
CA PHE A 42 -18.04 9.84 3.67
C PHE A 42 -16.92 9.24 4.53
N LYS A 43 -16.95 7.91 4.66
CA LYS A 43 -15.90 7.07 5.23
C LYS A 43 -14.70 6.93 4.28
N MET A 44 -14.90 7.16 2.99
CA MET A 44 -13.81 7.20 1.99
C MET A 44 -14.18 8.08 0.79
N PRO A 45 -13.19 8.66 0.07
CA PRO A 45 -13.42 9.59 -1.03
C PRO A 45 -14.28 9.04 -2.19
N ALA A 46 -14.29 7.72 -2.39
CA ALA A 46 -15.04 7.07 -3.47
C ALA A 46 -16.39 6.46 -3.00
N GLN A 47 -16.88 6.78 -1.80
CA GLN A 47 -18.09 6.16 -1.24
C GLN A 47 -19.36 6.39 -2.09
N TYR A 48 -19.40 7.47 -2.89
CA TYR A 48 -20.52 7.67 -3.84
C TYR A 48 -20.63 6.54 -4.89
N LEU A 49 -19.52 5.85 -5.20
CA LEU A 49 -19.48 4.67 -6.08
C LEU A 49 -19.72 3.36 -5.32
N PHE A 50 -19.22 3.27 -4.08
CA PHE A 50 -19.25 2.04 -3.30
C PHE A 50 -20.07 2.23 -2.02
N ARG A 51 -21.30 1.67 -2.03
CA ARG A 51 -22.26 1.88 -0.94
C ARG A 51 -22.18 0.84 0.17
N ASP A 52 -21.72 -0.37 -0.17
CA ASP A 52 -21.59 -1.50 0.75
C ASP A 52 -20.13 -1.63 1.21
N ILE A 53 -19.68 -0.69 2.05
CA ILE A 53 -18.32 -0.72 2.60
C ILE A 53 -18.24 -1.87 3.62
N PRO A 54 -17.37 -2.87 3.42
CA PRO A 54 -17.23 -3.98 4.35
C PRO A 54 -16.69 -3.48 5.70
N GLN A 55 -17.18 -4.09 6.78
CA GLN A 55 -16.55 -4.01 8.10
C GLN A 55 -15.75 -5.28 8.33
N LEU A 56 -14.52 -5.11 8.82
CA LEU A 56 -13.68 -6.24 9.18
C LEU A 56 -14.01 -6.73 10.59
N GLU A 57 -13.67 -7.98 10.87
CA GLU A 57 -13.72 -8.50 12.23
C GLU A 57 -12.64 -7.80 13.07
N VAL A 58 -13.01 -7.42 14.31
CA VAL A 58 -12.06 -6.83 15.26
C VAL A 58 -11.10 -7.90 15.72
N THR A 59 -9.81 -7.65 15.54
CA THR A 59 -8.73 -8.55 15.95
C THR A 59 -7.53 -7.74 16.42
N ASP A 60 -6.75 -8.32 17.32
CA ASP A 60 -5.47 -7.75 17.77
C ASP A 60 -4.33 -8.04 16.77
N ASP A 61 -4.56 -8.93 15.79
CA ASP A 61 -3.58 -9.30 14.77
C ASP A 61 -4.22 -9.32 13.37
N TYR A 62 -4.13 -8.17 12.68
CA TYR A 62 -4.61 -8.04 11.31
C TYR A 62 -3.72 -8.73 10.27
N VAL A 63 -2.47 -9.06 10.61
CA VAL A 63 -1.58 -9.79 9.71
C VAL A 63 -2.04 -11.24 9.62
N ALA A 64 -2.25 -11.90 10.76
CA ALA A 64 -2.76 -13.27 10.80
C ALA A 64 -4.16 -13.37 10.19
N PHE A 65 -5.02 -12.38 10.46
CA PHE A 65 -6.34 -12.28 9.82
C PHE A 65 -6.23 -12.21 8.29
N LEU A 66 -5.37 -11.34 7.76
CA LEU A 66 -5.16 -11.21 6.32
C LEU A 66 -4.67 -12.53 5.70
N VAL A 67 -3.72 -13.22 6.34
CA VAL A 67 -3.23 -14.52 5.86
C VAL A 67 -4.37 -15.54 5.81
N GLY A 68 -5.28 -15.55 6.79
CA GLY A 68 -6.48 -16.40 6.78
C GLY A 68 -7.42 -16.11 5.60
N GLU A 69 -7.67 -14.83 5.29
CA GLU A 69 -8.45 -14.46 4.11
C GLU A 69 -7.71 -14.79 2.80
N MET A 70 -6.39 -14.62 2.74
CA MET A 70 -5.57 -15.03 1.59
C MET A 70 -5.71 -16.55 1.34
N ASP A 71 -5.63 -17.37 2.38
CA ASP A 71 -5.79 -18.83 2.26
C ASP A 71 -7.18 -19.22 1.77
N LYS A 72 -8.22 -18.57 2.32
CA LYS A 72 -9.63 -18.77 1.93
C LYS A 72 -9.89 -18.45 0.45
N TYR A 73 -9.18 -17.45 -0.10
CA TYR A 73 -9.32 -17.05 -1.51
C TYR A 73 -8.19 -17.56 -2.42
N ASN A 74 -7.37 -18.50 -1.95
CA ASN A 74 -6.28 -19.13 -2.73
C ASN A 74 -5.22 -18.13 -3.23
N ILE A 75 -4.90 -17.13 -2.42
CA ILE A 75 -3.83 -16.14 -2.65
C ILE A 75 -2.55 -16.64 -1.97
N ASP A 76 -1.50 -16.91 -2.76
CA ASP A 76 -0.23 -17.39 -2.24
C ASP A 76 0.62 -16.25 -1.69
N VAL A 77 0.80 -15.21 -2.49
CA VAL A 77 1.72 -14.11 -2.20
C VAL A 77 1.03 -12.79 -2.49
N SER A 78 1.24 -11.82 -1.61
CA SER A 78 0.71 -10.48 -1.75
C SER A 78 1.85 -9.45 -1.74
N LEU A 79 1.79 -8.47 -2.66
CA LEU A 79 2.56 -7.24 -2.56
C LEU A 79 1.81 -6.28 -1.62
N VAL A 80 2.51 -5.79 -0.59
CA VAL A 80 1.95 -4.88 0.41
C VAL A 80 2.87 -3.67 0.63
N GLY A 81 2.25 -2.51 0.86
CA GLY A 81 2.96 -1.27 1.11
C GLY A 81 3.71 -1.27 2.45
N TYR A 82 5.01 -0.99 2.40
CA TYR A 82 5.86 -0.74 3.55
C TYR A 82 6.12 0.75 3.75
N PHE A 83 5.97 1.21 4.98
CA PHE A 83 6.45 2.51 5.44
C PHE A 83 7.38 2.31 6.64
N GLU A 84 8.38 3.19 6.77
CA GLU A 84 9.36 3.11 7.86
C GLU A 84 8.65 3.12 9.22
N GLY A 85 8.93 2.11 10.06
CA GLY A 85 8.31 1.95 11.38
C GLY A 85 6.98 1.18 11.40
N SER A 86 6.51 0.63 10.28
CA SER A 86 5.29 -0.20 10.25
C SER A 86 5.44 -1.50 11.05
N GLU A 87 4.82 -1.56 12.24
CA GLU A 87 4.76 -2.78 13.07
C GLU A 87 4.08 -3.94 12.33
N ALA A 88 3.04 -3.64 11.55
CA ALA A 88 2.33 -4.63 10.74
C ALA A 88 3.23 -5.25 9.66
N ALA A 89 4.02 -4.44 8.95
CA ALA A 89 4.94 -4.95 7.93
C ALA A 89 6.10 -5.76 8.56
N ILE A 90 6.61 -5.33 9.72
CA ILE A 90 7.61 -6.08 10.50
C ILE A 90 7.03 -7.44 10.90
N SER A 91 5.83 -7.46 11.51
CA SER A 91 5.15 -8.72 11.89
C SER A 91 4.89 -9.62 10.68
N ALA A 92 4.42 -9.07 9.56
CA ALA A 92 4.20 -9.82 8.32
C ALA A 92 5.48 -10.46 7.80
N LYS A 93 6.60 -9.72 7.81
CA LYS A 93 7.90 -10.20 7.37
C LYS A 93 8.46 -11.28 8.31
N ASP A 94 8.32 -11.10 9.62
CA ASP A 94 8.90 -12.00 10.62
C ASP A 94 8.10 -13.31 10.76
N ASN A 95 6.76 -13.21 10.75
CA ASN A 95 5.88 -14.36 11.01
C ASN A 95 5.43 -15.08 9.73
N PHE A 96 5.40 -14.38 8.59
CA PHE A 96 4.91 -14.92 7.31
C PHE A 96 5.82 -14.54 6.12
N PRO A 97 7.14 -14.78 6.19
CA PRO A 97 8.12 -14.28 5.21
C PRO A 97 7.86 -14.73 3.77
N ASP A 98 7.25 -15.90 3.58
CA ASP A 98 6.98 -16.45 2.24
C ASP A 98 5.64 -15.97 1.65
N ARG A 99 4.86 -15.18 2.39
CA ARG A 99 3.51 -14.73 1.99
C ARG A 99 3.48 -13.29 1.50
N PHE A 100 4.50 -12.50 1.80
CA PHE A 100 4.50 -11.06 1.55
C PHE A 100 5.75 -10.60 0.80
N ILE A 101 5.51 -9.80 -0.23
CA ILE A 101 6.51 -8.96 -0.88
C ILE A 101 6.18 -7.52 -0.49
N PHE A 102 7.20 -6.68 -0.31
CA PHE A 102 6.99 -5.30 0.14
C PHE A 102 7.39 -4.30 -0.94
N ASP A 103 6.49 -3.39 -1.27
CA ASP A 103 6.83 -2.17 -2.02
C ASP A 103 6.98 -0.98 -1.08
N PHE A 104 7.60 0.09 -1.54
CA PHE A 104 7.70 1.34 -0.80
C PHE A 104 6.91 2.45 -1.50
N PRO A 105 5.74 2.84 -0.98
CA PRO A 105 4.98 3.97 -1.49
C PRO A 105 5.73 5.28 -1.25
N VAL A 106 6.01 6.03 -2.31
CA VAL A 106 6.83 7.24 -2.25
C VAL A 106 6.03 8.49 -2.62
N ASP A 107 6.37 9.62 -1.97
CA ASP A 107 6.00 10.95 -2.41
C ASP A 107 7.21 11.65 -3.08
N PRO A 108 7.18 11.87 -4.41
CA PRO A 108 8.27 12.53 -5.15
C PRO A 108 8.47 14.00 -4.75
N ASN A 109 7.51 14.63 -4.06
CA ASN A 109 7.67 16.00 -3.55
C ASN A 109 8.83 16.12 -2.56
N HIS A 110 9.21 15.03 -1.89
CA HIS A 110 10.33 15.01 -0.95
C HIS A 110 11.71 14.98 -1.65
N GLY A 111 11.76 14.87 -2.98
CA GLY A 111 13.01 14.95 -3.75
C GLY A 111 14.08 13.97 -3.28
N MET A 112 15.25 14.46 -2.87
CA MET A 112 16.36 13.61 -2.43
C MET A 112 16.10 12.88 -1.12
N ASP A 113 15.18 13.35 -0.28
CA ASP A 113 14.83 12.63 0.95
C ASP A 113 14.05 11.35 0.65
N ALA A 114 13.18 11.38 -0.37
CA ALA A 114 12.53 10.18 -0.91
C ALA A 114 13.58 9.18 -1.44
N VAL A 115 14.59 9.65 -2.18
CA VAL A 115 15.68 8.79 -2.68
C VAL A 115 16.44 8.11 -1.53
N ARG A 116 16.74 8.85 -0.44
CA ARG A 116 17.41 8.29 0.73
C ARG A 116 16.53 7.27 1.46
N ALA A 117 15.23 7.54 1.58
CA ALA A 117 14.28 6.63 2.19
C ALA A 117 14.16 5.32 1.39
N ILE A 118 14.06 5.38 0.06
CA ILE A 118 14.05 4.20 -0.81
C ILE A 118 15.31 3.35 -0.58
N ARG A 119 16.50 3.98 -0.54
CA ARG A 119 17.76 3.25 -0.30
C ARG A 119 17.81 2.58 1.06
N ARG A 120 17.35 3.25 2.12
CA ARG A 120 17.28 2.66 3.46
C ARG A 120 16.28 1.51 3.51
N ALA A 121 15.07 1.71 3.00
CA ALA A 121 14.06 0.67 2.92
C ALA A 121 14.54 -0.56 2.13
N HIS A 122 15.28 -0.34 1.03
CA HIS A 122 15.89 -1.43 0.26
C HIS A 122 17.01 -2.15 1.03
N ALA A 123 17.95 -1.40 1.62
CA ALA A 123 19.10 -1.98 2.29
C ALA A 123 18.76 -2.66 3.63
N GLU A 124 17.85 -2.06 4.39
CA GLU A 124 17.55 -2.47 5.77
C GLU A 124 16.30 -3.36 5.85
N PHE A 125 15.24 -3.01 5.11
CA PHE A 125 13.99 -3.78 5.13
C PHE A 125 13.88 -4.78 3.97
N GLY A 126 14.55 -4.55 2.84
CA GLY A 126 14.54 -5.48 1.71
C GLY A 126 13.30 -5.39 0.82
N ILE A 127 12.76 -4.18 0.62
CA ILE A 127 11.68 -3.93 -0.36
C ILE A 127 12.06 -4.46 -1.75
N ARG A 128 11.06 -4.81 -2.54
CA ARG A 128 11.20 -5.37 -3.90
C ARG A 128 10.55 -4.54 -4.99
N ALA A 129 9.94 -3.41 -4.64
CA ALA A 129 9.32 -2.47 -5.57
C ALA A 129 9.23 -1.07 -4.95
N VAL A 130 9.02 -0.07 -5.78
CA VAL A 130 8.65 1.29 -5.35
C VAL A 130 7.35 1.66 -6.04
N SER A 131 6.36 2.13 -5.28
CA SER A 131 5.09 2.59 -5.83
C SER A 131 4.90 4.08 -5.63
N VAL A 132 4.05 4.67 -6.46
CA VAL A 132 3.60 6.05 -6.31
C VAL A 132 2.12 6.11 -6.67
N PHE A 133 1.35 6.92 -5.95
CA PHE A 133 0.00 7.29 -6.34
C PHE A 133 -0.02 8.77 -6.76
N PRO A 134 0.23 9.09 -8.05
CA PRO A 134 0.45 10.45 -8.56
C PRO A 134 -0.59 11.49 -8.13
N CYS A 135 -1.87 11.12 -8.17
CA CYS A 135 -2.97 12.00 -7.81
C CYS A 135 -3.28 12.01 -6.30
N GLY A 136 -2.66 11.12 -5.54
CA GLY A 136 -2.69 11.08 -4.08
C GLY A 136 -1.62 11.93 -3.40
N CYS A 137 -0.55 12.29 -4.11
CA CYS A 137 0.47 13.22 -3.58
C CYS A 137 -0.10 14.63 -3.41
N ASN A 138 0.42 15.40 -2.45
CA ASN A 138 0.02 16.78 -2.22
C ASN A 138 1.24 17.73 -2.11
N PRO A 139 1.56 18.54 -3.14
CA PRO A 139 0.82 18.68 -4.40
C PRO A 139 0.93 17.44 -5.30
N GLN A 140 -0.05 17.25 -6.19
CA GLN A 140 -0.05 16.13 -7.14
C GLN A 140 1.18 16.17 -8.05
N VAL A 141 1.70 14.99 -8.40
CA VAL A 141 2.92 14.85 -9.22
C VAL A 141 2.61 13.96 -10.42
N PRO A 142 2.54 14.50 -11.65
CA PRO A 142 2.38 13.69 -12.86
C PRO A 142 3.52 12.66 -13.02
N ILE A 143 3.22 11.49 -13.59
CA ILE A 143 4.21 10.42 -13.80
C ILE A 143 5.40 10.85 -14.67
N ASN A 144 5.22 11.85 -15.55
CA ASN A 144 6.26 12.39 -16.41
C ASN A 144 6.92 13.67 -15.86
N ASP A 145 6.65 14.04 -14.60
CA ASP A 145 7.25 15.20 -13.95
C ASP A 145 8.74 14.99 -13.66
N ARG A 146 9.53 16.06 -13.69
CA ARG A 146 10.97 16.02 -13.36
C ARG A 146 11.26 15.44 -11.96
N ARG A 147 10.34 15.57 -11.01
CA ARG A 147 10.46 15.01 -9.65
C ARG A 147 10.47 13.48 -9.68
N MET A 148 9.70 12.87 -10.58
CA MET A 148 9.67 11.42 -10.78
C MET A 148 11.01 10.88 -11.29
N TRP A 149 11.77 11.68 -12.05
CA TRP A 149 13.07 11.26 -12.57
C TRP A 149 14.05 10.82 -11.48
N LEU A 150 14.02 11.47 -10.31
CA LEU A 150 14.85 11.07 -9.17
C LEU A 150 14.47 9.69 -8.64
N ILE A 151 13.16 9.39 -8.62
CA ILE A 151 12.63 8.09 -8.19
C ILE A 151 13.01 7.02 -9.21
N TYR A 152 12.76 7.26 -10.50
CA TYR A 152 13.16 6.32 -11.55
C TYR A 152 14.66 6.06 -11.57
N GLY A 153 15.49 7.10 -11.38
CA GLY A 153 16.93 6.96 -11.32
C GLY A 153 17.37 6.01 -10.20
N VAL A 154 16.85 6.19 -8.98
CA VAL A 154 17.20 5.28 -7.87
C VAL A 154 16.63 3.88 -8.07
N CYS A 155 15.43 3.73 -8.64
CA CYS A 155 14.88 2.41 -8.97
C CYS A 155 15.77 1.68 -9.99
N CYS A 156 16.23 2.35 -11.04
CA CYS A 156 17.16 1.76 -12.01
C CYS A 156 18.50 1.36 -11.37
N GLU A 157 19.04 2.17 -10.46
CA GLU A 157 20.30 1.84 -9.77
C GLU A 157 20.17 0.64 -8.81
N LEU A 158 19.00 0.46 -8.21
CA LEU A 158 18.72 -0.62 -7.25
C LEU A 158 18.09 -1.85 -7.91
N ASP A 159 17.85 -1.81 -9.23
CA ASP A 159 17.11 -2.84 -9.97
C ASP A 159 15.71 -3.13 -9.37
N LEU A 160 15.00 -2.04 -9.01
CA LEU A 160 13.65 -2.10 -8.48
C LEU A 160 12.61 -1.71 -9.55
N PRO A 161 11.50 -2.46 -9.67
CA PRO A 161 10.34 -2.06 -10.45
C PRO A 161 9.59 -0.88 -9.82
#